data_AF-A0A4R6Z2Y6-F1
#
_entry.id   AF-A0A4R6Z2Y6-F1
#
_cell.length_a   1.000
_cell.length_b   1.000
_cell.length_c   1.000
_cell.angle_alpha   90.00
_cell.angle_beta   90.00
_cell.angle_gamma   90.00
#
_symmetry.space_group_name_H-M   'P 1'
#
loop_
_entity.id
_entity.type
_entity.pdbx_description
1 polymer ?
#
loop_
_entity_poly.entity_id
_entity_poly.type
_entity_poly.pdbx_seq_one_letter_code
_entity_poly.pdbx_strand_id
1 'polypeptide(L)'
;MRYEFFDDAAYSYRYGWFGSDLGPTEGTILGTKLVLKDYRVPAGLDAAHFHFDFALPTTGTSPSIFIEGTEMGWSGTGTFDFEMKTDGFNGTILPGGFGATMMHVLPDGSAIAGGTFFGDQYLEFTVDRIPPDEIFLSSFEENFEEANETHAAYPAH
;
A
#
# COMPACT_ATOMS: atom_id res chain seq x y z
N MET A 1 -4.48 5.48 4.30
CA MET A 1 -4.61 4.39 3.31
C MET A 1 -3.56 3.36 3.60
N ARG A 2 -3.89 2.07 3.58
CA ARG A 2 -2.98 0.99 3.98
C ARG A 2 -2.93 -0.08 2.90
N TYR A 3 -1.74 -0.55 2.57
CA TYR A 3 -1.47 -1.61 1.61
C TYR A 3 -0.80 -2.75 2.35
N GLU A 4 -1.49 -3.89 2.44
CA GLU A 4 -0.94 -5.14 2.98
C GLU A 4 -0.06 -5.82 1.94
N PHE A 5 0.96 -6.51 2.41
CA PHE A 5 1.80 -7.38 1.57
C PHE A 5 1.49 -8.85 1.84
N PHE A 6 1.76 -9.72 0.88
CA PHE A 6 1.78 -11.17 1.10
C PHE A 6 2.88 -11.54 2.09
N ASP A 7 2.64 -12.65 2.79
CA ASP A 7 3.56 -13.20 3.77
C ASP A 7 4.90 -13.59 3.13
N ASP A 8 4.91 -14.03 1.87
CA ASP A 8 6.13 -14.45 1.19
C ASP A 8 6.89 -13.26 0.57
N ALA A 9 8.16 -13.09 0.97
CA ALA A 9 9.10 -12.12 0.41
C ALA A 9 9.72 -12.62 -0.91
N ALA A 10 8.85 -12.96 -1.85
CA ALA A 10 9.19 -13.57 -3.14
C ALA A 10 8.45 -12.89 -4.31
N TYR A 11 7.70 -11.83 -4.03
CA TYR A 11 6.72 -11.26 -4.94
C TYR A 11 7.00 -9.79 -5.23
N SER A 12 6.72 -9.42 -6.48
CA SER A 12 6.54 -8.03 -6.90
C SER A 12 5.05 -7.73 -7.03
N TYR A 13 4.64 -6.62 -6.43
CA TYR A 13 3.30 -6.08 -6.44
C TYR A 13 3.23 -5.00 -7.50
N ARG A 14 2.17 -5.02 -8.28
CA ARG A 14 1.84 -3.91 -9.16
C ARG A 14 0.40 -3.51 -8.91
N TYR A 15 0.23 -2.26 -8.53
CA TYR A 15 -1.05 -1.61 -8.32
C TYR A 15 -1.33 -0.70 -9.50
N GLY A 16 -2.59 -0.71 -9.96
CA GLY A 16 -3.01 0.10 -11.11
C GLY A 16 -3.08 1.60 -10.82
N TRP A 17 -3.50 1.96 -9.60
CA TRP A 17 -3.68 3.34 -9.15
C TRP A 17 -3.55 3.43 -7.63
N PHE A 18 -3.03 4.55 -7.13
CA PHE A 18 -3.02 4.86 -5.70
C PHE A 18 -4.44 5.15 -5.23
N GLY A 19 -4.96 4.38 -4.29
CA GLY A 19 -6.35 4.50 -3.85
C GLY A 19 -6.89 3.24 -3.20
N SER A 20 -8.18 3.00 -3.38
CA SER A 20 -8.88 1.83 -2.85
C SER A 20 -9.65 1.10 -3.95
N ASP A 21 -10.40 0.07 -3.56
CA ASP A 21 -11.32 -0.64 -4.46
C ASP A 21 -12.42 0.28 -5.04
N LEU A 22 -12.65 1.44 -4.43
CA LEU A 22 -13.57 2.46 -4.92
C LEU A 22 -12.97 3.35 -6.03
N GLY A 23 -11.67 3.20 -6.33
CA GLY A 23 -10.98 3.93 -7.39
C GLY A 23 -9.77 4.75 -6.92
N PRO A 24 -9.19 5.55 -7.84
CA PRO A 24 -8.03 6.39 -7.56
C PRO A 24 -8.35 7.44 -6.50
N THR A 25 -7.37 7.71 -5.64
CA THR A 25 -7.44 8.77 -4.63
C THR A 25 -6.54 9.92 -5.06
N GLU A 26 -7.10 11.12 -5.05
CA GLU A 26 -6.36 12.36 -5.22
C GLU A 26 -6.05 13.00 -3.85
N GLY A 27 -5.12 13.94 -3.84
CA GLY A 27 -4.74 14.69 -2.65
C GLY A 27 -3.24 14.68 -2.38
N THR A 28 -2.89 14.85 -1.11
CA THR A 28 -1.50 15.00 -0.68
C THR A 28 -1.14 13.94 0.36
N ILE A 29 -0.04 13.22 0.16
CA ILE A 29 0.55 12.37 1.19
C ILE A 29 1.15 13.28 2.28
N LEU A 30 0.75 13.06 3.52
CA LEU A 30 1.19 13.80 4.70
C LEU A 30 2.11 13.01 5.63
N GLY A 31 2.20 11.69 5.44
CA GLY A 31 3.08 10.86 6.22
C GLY A 31 3.04 9.42 5.74
N THR A 32 4.13 8.70 5.97
CA THR A 32 4.28 7.30 5.56
C THR A 32 4.76 6.46 6.74
N LYS A 33 4.17 5.28 6.93
CA LYS A 33 4.57 4.29 7.92
C LYS A 33 4.76 2.93 7.23
N LEU A 34 5.94 2.34 7.36
CA LEU A 34 6.21 0.96 6.96
C LEU A 34 6.36 0.09 8.20
N VAL A 35 5.73 -1.07 8.20
CA VAL A 35 5.82 -2.08 9.26
C VAL A 35 6.11 -3.43 8.61
N LEU A 36 7.13 -4.12 9.12
CA LEU A 36 7.54 -5.46 8.74
C LEU A 36 7.79 -6.27 10.03
N LYS A 37 7.00 -7.30 10.31
CA LYS A 37 7.04 -8.03 11.58
C LYS A 37 7.19 -9.53 11.40
N ASP A 38 7.94 -10.15 12.33
CA ASP A 38 8.30 -11.58 12.33
C ASP A 38 8.75 -12.06 10.95
N TYR A 39 9.68 -11.32 10.32
CA TYR A 39 10.30 -11.74 9.07
C TYR A 39 11.32 -12.83 9.33
N ARG A 40 11.12 -14.03 8.76
CA ARG A 40 12.03 -15.16 8.93
C ARG A 40 12.92 -15.34 7.71
N VAL A 41 14.22 -15.31 7.98
CA VAL A 41 15.25 -15.49 6.95
C VAL A 41 15.33 -16.96 6.54
N PRO A 42 15.28 -17.29 5.23
CA PRO A 42 15.49 -18.65 4.75
C PRO A 42 16.86 -19.20 5.13
N ALA A 43 16.95 -20.52 5.24
CA ALA A 43 18.22 -21.19 5.48
C ALA A 43 19.23 -20.88 4.37
N GLY A 44 20.45 -20.51 4.77
CA GLY A 44 21.54 -20.18 3.84
C GLY A 44 21.53 -18.74 3.31
N LEU A 45 20.55 -17.93 3.71
CA LEU A 45 20.52 -16.49 3.41
C LEU A 45 20.90 -15.66 4.64
N ASP A 46 21.21 -14.39 4.38
CA ASP A 46 21.53 -13.38 5.40
C ASP A 46 20.47 -12.28 5.32
N ALA A 47 19.91 -11.87 6.47
CA ALA A 47 18.94 -10.79 6.56
C ALA A 47 19.47 -9.47 5.98
N ALA A 48 20.79 -9.24 6.01
CA ALA A 48 21.45 -8.08 5.43
C ALA A 48 21.16 -7.92 3.93
N HIS A 49 20.89 -9.02 3.23
CA HIS A 49 20.61 -9.05 1.80
C HIS A 49 19.12 -8.89 1.47
N PHE A 50 18.25 -8.79 2.48
CA PHE A 50 16.85 -8.49 2.24
C PHE A 50 16.72 -7.08 1.63
N HIS A 51 15.84 -6.96 0.65
CA HIS A 51 15.61 -5.74 -0.09
C HIS A 51 14.10 -5.51 -0.20
N PHE A 52 13.68 -4.32 0.22
CA PHE A 52 12.34 -3.78 -0.01
C PHE A 52 12.41 -2.54 -0.89
N ASP A 53 11.69 -2.58 -2.00
CA ASP A 53 11.41 -1.42 -2.85
C ASP A 53 9.91 -1.17 -2.83
N PHE A 54 9.51 0.09 -2.74
CA PHE A 54 8.15 0.53 -3.02
C PHE A 54 8.17 1.83 -3.81
N ALA A 55 7.79 1.78 -5.08
CA ALA A 55 7.60 2.96 -5.92
C ALA A 55 6.30 3.67 -5.54
N LEU A 56 6.32 5.00 -5.49
CA LEU A 56 5.18 5.87 -5.20
C LEU A 56 4.96 6.88 -6.32
N PRO A 57 3.73 7.06 -6.81
CA PRO A 57 3.44 8.09 -7.78
C PRO A 57 3.18 9.39 -7.01
N THR A 58 4.24 10.05 -6.54
CA THR A 58 4.16 11.31 -5.76
C THR A 58 5.15 12.34 -6.28
N THR A 59 4.85 13.62 -6.07
CA THR A 59 5.80 14.72 -6.29
C THR A 59 6.80 14.90 -5.15
N GLY A 60 6.79 13.99 -4.16
CA GLY A 60 7.72 14.00 -3.03
C GLY A 60 9.18 13.90 -3.46
N THR A 61 10.09 14.18 -2.54
CA THR A 61 11.54 14.23 -2.81
C THR A 61 12.14 12.89 -3.21
N SER A 62 11.52 11.78 -2.79
CA SER A 62 11.89 10.44 -3.25
C SER A 62 10.66 9.77 -3.86
N PRO A 63 10.71 9.32 -5.13
CA PRO A 63 9.60 8.62 -5.77
C PRO A 63 9.54 7.14 -5.39
N SER A 64 10.45 6.65 -4.54
CA SER A 64 10.41 5.28 -4.02
C SER A 64 11.01 5.17 -2.62
N ILE A 65 10.47 4.23 -1.85
CA ILE A 65 11.11 3.70 -0.65
C ILE A 65 12.03 2.59 -1.13
N PHE A 66 13.31 2.72 -0.88
CA PHE A 66 14.28 1.65 -1.05
C PHE A 66 14.95 1.45 0.30
N ILE A 67 14.86 0.24 0.85
CA ILE A 67 15.53 -0.10 2.10
C ILE A 67 16.08 -1.52 2.07
N GLU A 68 17.34 -1.64 2.44
CA GLU A 68 18.03 -2.92 2.58
C GLU A 68 18.06 -3.39 4.04
N GLY A 69 18.26 -4.69 4.23
CA GLY A 69 18.39 -5.29 5.56
C GLY A 69 19.49 -4.64 6.40
N THR A 70 20.62 -4.28 5.78
CA THR A 70 21.70 -3.57 6.47
C THR A 70 21.26 -2.21 7.03
N GLU A 71 20.43 -1.47 6.30
CA GLU A 71 19.89 -0.17 6.72
C GLU A 71 18.86 -0.32 7.85
N MET A 72 18.17 -1.46 7.90
CA MET A 72 17.30 -1.85 9.02
C MET A 72 18.06 -2.38 10.24
N GLY A 73 19.39 -2.50 10.15
CA GLY A 73 20.23 -3.11 11.18
C GLY A 73 20.09 -4.64 11.25
N TRP A 74 19.57 -5.27 10.20
CA TRP A 74 19.40 -6.71 10.10
C TRP A 74 20.69 -7.36 9.56
N SER A 75 21.07 -8.48 10.17
CA SER A 75 22.17 -9.32 9.68
C SER A 75 22.05 -10.74 10.23
N GLY A 76 22.58 -11.71 9.50
CA GLY A 76 22.55 -13.13 9.82
C GLY A 76 21.19 -13.80 9.63
N THR A 77 21.01 -14.93 10.30
CA THR A 77 19.76 -15.71 10.25
C THR A 77 18.87 -15.42 11.44
N GLY A 78 17.55 -15.59 11.28
CA GLY A 78 16.61 -15.53 12.39
C GLY A 78 15.31 -14.84 12.01
N THR A 79 14.70 -14.24 13.03
CA THR A 79 13.49 -13.43 12.91
C THR A 79 13.85 -11.96 13.09
N PHE A 80 13.30 -11.10 12.24
CA PHE A 80 13.54 -9.66 12.28
C PHE A 80 12.25 -8.85 12.22
N ASP A 81 12.31 -7.68 12.85
CA ASP A 81 11.25 -6.68 12.89
C ASP A 81 11.80 -5.34 12.40
N PHE A 82 10.96 -4.58 11.73
CA PHE A 82 11.25 -3.21 11.34
C PHE A 82 9.97 -2.36 11.35
N GLU A 83 10.11 -1.13 11.83
CA GLU A 83 9.09 -0.09 11.70
C GLU A 83 9.78 1.23 11.39
N MET A 84 9.28 1.95 10.40
CA MET A 84 9.67 3.33 10.15
C MET A 84 8.46 4.23 9.96
N LYS A 85 8.65 5.49 10.32
CA LYS A 85 7.74 6.60 10.01
C LYS A 85 8.56 7.72 9.38
N THR A 86 8.07 8.29 8.28
CA THR A 86 8.79 9.33 7.56
C THR A 86 7.85 10.24 6.78
N ASP A 87 8.30 11.47 6.61
CA ASP A 87 7.66 12.52 5.82
C ASP A 87 8.33 12.69 4.44
N GLY A 88 9.35 11.87 4.12
CA GLY A 88 10.15 12.00 2.89
C GLY A 88 9.37 11.76 1.58
N PHE A 89 8.16 11.21 1.68
CA PHE A 89 7.26 10.92 0.57
C PHE A 89 6.07 11.89 0.51
N ASN A 90 6.05 12.89 1.39
CA ASN A 90 4.99 13.87 1.43
C ASN A 90 4.98 14.67 0.13
N GLY A 91 3.81 14.79 -0.48
CA GLY A 91 3.66 15.36 -1.81
C GLY A 91 2.33 15.03 -2.46
N THR A 92 2.05 15.70 -3.58
CA THR A 92 0.83 15.48 -4.34
C THR A 92 0.84 14.10 -4.97
N ILE A 93 -0.26 13.38 -4.83
CA ILE A 93 -0.47 12.09 -5.49
C ILE A 93 -0.61 12.32 -6.99
N LEU A 94 0.20 11.59 -7.76
CA LEU A 94 0.18 11.60 -9.22
C LEU A 94 -0.59 10.39 -9.75
N PRO A 95 -1.23 10.51 -10.92
CA PRO A 95 -1.79 9.35 -11.61
C PRO A 95 -0.65 8.44 -12.07
N GLY A 96 -0.80 7.14 -11.83
CA GLY A 96 0.19 6.16 -12.27
C GLY A 96 0.06 4.84 -11.54
N GLY A 97 0.61 3.81 -12.17
CA GLY A 97 0.84 2.54 -11.50
C GLY A 97 1.98 2.67 -10.51
N PHE A 98 1.91 1.87 -9.45
CA PHE A 98 2.95 1.82 -8.44
C PHE A 98 3.10 0.38 -7.95
N GLY A 99 4.08 0.11 -7.10
CA GLY A 99 4.39 -1.28 -6.79
C GLY A 99 5.35 -1.42 -5.65
N ALA A 100 5.41 -2.63 -5.13
CA ALA A 100 6.35 -3.05 -4.12
C ALA A 100 7.14 -4.25 -4.63
N THR A 101 8.36 -4.44 -4.16
CA THR A 101 9.14 -5.64 -4.41
C THR A 101 9.86 -6.01 -3.13
N MET A 102 9.79 -7.30 -2.77
CA MET A 102 10.48 -7.87 -1.62
C MET A 102 11.24 -9.11 -2.07
N MET A 103 12.56 -9.12 -1.86
CA MET A 103 13.43 -10.23 -2.25
C MET A 103 14.77 -10.15 -1.51
N HIS A 104 15.59 -11.18 -1.66
CA HIS A 104 17.01 -11.10 -1.32
C HIS A 104 17.83 -10.76 -2.55
N VAL A 105 18.78 -9.84 -2.40
CA VAL A 105 19.80 -9.54 -3.43
C VAL A 105 21.16 -9.97 -2.90
N LEU A 106 21.74 -11.00 -3.51
CA LEU A 106 23.00 -11.58 -3.08
C LEU A 106 24.20 -10.70 -3.49
N PRO A 107 25.38 -10.87 -2.87
CA PRO A 107 26.58 -10.09 -3.21
C PRO A 107 27.06 -10.21 -4.66
N ASP A 108 26.65 -11.26 -5.38
CA ASP A 108 26.92 -11.44 -6.80
C ASP A 108 25.91 -10.70 -7.72
N GLY A 109 24.96 -9.97 -7.13
CA GLY A 109 23.91 -9.21 -7.81
C GLY A 109 22.70 -10.06 -8.22
N SER A 110 22.70 -11.36 -7.93
CA SER A 110 21.53 -12.21 -8.22
C SER A 110 20.41 -11.96 -7.21
N ALA A 111 19.17 -11.98 -7.71
CA ALA A 111 17.98 -11.89 -6.86
C ALA A 111 17.45 -13.30 -6.58
N ILE A 112 17.18 -13.58 -5.31
CA ILE A 112 16.53 -14.81 -4.87
C ILE A 112 15.25 -14.49 -4.10
N ALA A 113 14.15 -15.10 -4.52
CA ALA A 113 12.91 -15.09 -3.79
C ALA A 113 13.11 -15.84 -2.47
N GLY A 114 12.70 -15.25 -1.34
CA GLY A 114 12.88 -15.93 -0.08
C GLY A 114 12.49 -15.15 1.15
N GLY A 115 11.95 -15.90 2.12
CA GLY A 115 11.61 -15.45 3.46
C GLY A 115 10.12 -15.26 3.60
N THR A 116 9.66 -15.32 4.84
CA THR A 116 8.23 -15.29 5.14
C THR A 116 8.00 -14.40 6.36
N PHE A 117 7.04 -13.49 6.25
CA PHE A 117 6.48 -12.72 7.35
C PHE A 117 5.41 -13.56 8.04
N PHE A 118 5.44 -13.57 9.37
CA PHE A 118 4.41 -14.21 10.20
C PHE A 118 3.65 -13.19 11.07
N GLY A 119 4.04 -11.91 11.01
CA GLY A 119 3.43 -10.80 11.73
C GLY A 119 2.64 -9.88 10.80
N ASP A 120 2.60 -8.60 11.15
CA ASP A 120 2.08 -7.53 10.29
C ASP A 120 3.13 -7.10 9.25
N GLN A 121 2.71 -7.00 7.98
CA GLN A 121 3.51 -6.43 6.89
C GLN A 121 2.68 -5.48 6.04
N TYR A 122 2.91 -4.18 6.21
CA TYR A 122 2.12 -3.17 5.53
C TYR A 122 2.83 -1.85 5.36
N LEU A 123 2.37 -1.11 4.35
CA LEU A 123 2.71 0.29 4.15
C LEU A 123 1.45 1.15 4.25
N GLU A 124 1.50 2.15 5.13
CA GLU A 124 0.40 3.05 5.43
C GLU A 124 0.77 4.50 5.10
N PHE A 125 -0.18 5.20 4.50
CA PHE A 125 -0.09 6.60 4.13
C PHE A 125 -1.17 7.40 4.84
N THR A 126 -0.75 8.45 5.52
CA THR A 126 -1.65 9.54 5.92
C THR A 126 -1.87 10.42 4.70
N VAL A 127 -3.12 10.62 4.30
CA VAL A 127 -3.46 11.39 3.10
C VAL A 127 -4.44 12.49 3.50
N ASP A 128 -4.10 13.73 3.13
CA ASP A 128 -5.07 14.82 3.09
C ASP A 128 -5.93 14.62 1.86
N ARG A 129 -7.10 14.01 2.06
CA ARG A 129 -8.06 13.76 1.00
C ARG A 129 -9.07 14.88 0.97
N ILE A 130 -9.42 15.31 -0.24
CA ILE A 130 -10.75 15.85 -0.46
C ILE A 130 -11.65 14.60 -0.50
N PRO A 131 -12.58 14.38 0.45
CA PRO A 131 -13.52 13.29 0.34
C PRO A 131 -14.25 13.41 -1.02
N PRO A 132 -14.57 12.31 -1.71
CA PRO A 132 -15.47 12.40 -2.86
C PRO A 132 -16.73 13.12 -2.39
N ASP A 133 -17.15 14.15 -3.14
CA ASP A 133 -18.31 14.98 -2.78
C ASP A 133 -19.46 14.08 -2.28
N GLU A 134 -19.98 14.37 -1.08
CA GLU A 134 -21.08 13.62 -0.44
C GLU A 134 -22.35 13.54 -1.31
N ILE A 135 -22.41 14.32 -2.39
CA ILE A 135 -23.47 14.34 -3.40
C ILE A 135 -23.65 12.97 -4.10
N PHE A 136 -22.62 12.12 -4.15
CA PHE A 136 -22.76 10.77 -4.73
C PHE A 136 -23.51 9.77 -3.83
N LEU A 137 -23.57 9.99 -2.51
CA LEU A 137 -24.31 9.12 -1.60
C LEU A 137 -25.75 9.60 -1.38
N SER A 138 -25.98 10.92 -1.33
CA SER A 138 -27.33 11.47 -1.17
C SER A 138 -28.19 11.29 -2.43
N SER A 139 -27.60 11.33 -3.63
CA SER A 139 -28.35 11.19 -4.89
C SER A 139 -28.81 9.76 -5.19
N PHE A 140 -28.28 8.74 -4.50
CA PHE A 140 -28.79 7.37 -4.63
C PHE A 140 -29.95 7.08 -3.67
N GLU A 141 -29.98 7.73 -2.49
CA GLU A 141 -31.08 7.58 -1.53
C GLU A 141 -32.30 8.43 -1.91
N GLU A 142 -32.10 9.64 -2.46
CA GLU A 142 -33.19 10.55 -2.83
C GLU A 142 -34.02 10.04 -4.04
N ASN A 143 -33.42 9.23 -4.91
CA ASN A 143 -34.11 8.62 -6.06
C ASN A 143 -34.96 7.37 -5.72
N PHE A 144 -34.81 6.79 -4.52
CA PHE A 144 -35.63 5.64 -4.10
C PHE A 144 -36.95 6.06 -3.42
N GLU A 145 -37.01 7.25 -2.82
CA GLU A 145 -38.27 7.79 -2.28
C GLU A 145 -39.18 8.33 -3.39
N GLU A 146 -38.65 9.05 -4.39
CA GLU A 146 -39.45 9.61 -5.49
C GLU A 146 -40.04 8.55 -6.45
N ALA A 147 -39.37 7.40 -6.58
CA ALA A 147 -39.84 6.27 -7.39
C ALA A 147 -40.94 5.43 -6.71
N ASN A 148 -41.10 5.54 -5.38
CA ASN A 148 -42.12 4.81 -4.62
C ASN A 148 -43.42 5.61 -4.43
N GLU A 149 -43.38 6.93 -4.56
CA GLU A 149 -44.60 7.76 -4.46
C GLU A 149 -45.39 7.86 -5.78
N THR A 150 -44.80 7.52 -6.92
CA THR A 150 -45.45 7.61 -8.25
C THR A 150 -46.23 6.35 -8.67
N HIS A 151 -46.21 5.27 -7.89
CA HIS A 151 -46.92 4.01 -8.21
C HIS A 151 -48.24 3.76 -7.45
N ALA A 152 -48.81 4.77 -6.80
CA ALA A 152 -50.06 4.65 -6.04
C ALA A 152 -51.19 5.55 -6.53
N ALA A 153 -51.51 5.57 -7.84
CA ALA A 153 -52.76 6.15 -8.32
C ALA A 153 -53.19 5.61 -9.71
N TYR A 154 -53.60 4.33 -9.78
CA TYR A 154 -54.54 3.91 -10.83
C TYR A 154 -55.96 3.93 -10.25
N PRO A 155 -56.89 4.77 -10.78
CA PRO A 155 -58.28 4.70 -10.38
C PRO A 155 -58.92 3.44 -10.94
N ALA A 156 -59.59 2.68 -10.07
CA ALA A 156 -60.41 1.55 -10.45
C ALA A 156 -61.59 2.03 -11.32
N HIS A 157 -61.80 1.37 -12.46
CA HIS A 157 -63.02 1.43 -13.26
C HIS A 157 -63.69 0.06 -13.26
#